data_AF-A0A964G1C8-F1
#
_entry.id   AF-A0A964G1C8-F1
#
_cell.length_a   1.000
_cell.length_b   1.000
_cell.length_c   1.000
_cell.angle_alpha   90.00
_cell.angle_beta   90.00
_cell.angle_gamma   90.00
#
_symmetry.space_group_name_H-M   'P 1'
#
loop_
_entity.id
_entity.type
_entity.pdbx_description
1 polymer ?
#
loop_
_entity_poly.entity_id
_entity_poly.type
_entity_poly.pdbx_seq_one_letter_code
_entity_poly.pdbx_strand_id
1 'polypeptide(L)' 'MLFASKLGITLENAEMLKQALKEAAINEDVVIQKNNEYGTHYNMKFLLKTEVGESLILAAWIVRSGETFPRLTSCYPVKK' A
#
# COMPACT_ATOMS: atom_id res chain seq x y z
N MET A 1 8.79 -3.13 12.75
CA MET A 1 9.24 -4.55 12.78
C MET A 1 8.67 -5.38 11.64
N LEU A 2 7.37 -5.32 11.31
CA LEU A 2 6.77 -6.26 10.34
C LEU A 2 7.41 -6.22 8.93
N PHE A 3 7.65 -5.01 8.40
CA PHE A 3 8.36 -4.83 7.13
C PHE A 3 9.78 -5.40 7.17
N ALA A 4 10.60 -4.99 8.14
CA ALA A 4 11.96 -5.51 8.31
C ALA A 4 11.98 -7.05 8.45
N SER A 5 11.09 -7.62 9.27
CA SER A 5 11.07 -9.07 9.53
C SER A 5 10.64 -9.92 8.34
N LYS A 6 9.76 -9.42 7.47
CA LYS A 6 9.20 -10.19 6.35
C LYS A 6 9.90 -9.90 5.02
N LEU A 7 10.42 -8.70 4.87
CA LEU A 7 10.85 -8.15 3.57
C LEU A 7 12.21 -7.46 3.65
N GLY A 8 12.83 -7.34 4.84
CA GLY A 8 14.11 -6.64 4.99
C GLY A 8 14.02 -5.12 4.78
N ILE A 9 12.80 -4.56 4.75
CA ILE A 9 12.61 -3.12 4.53
C ILE A 9 12.75 -2.38 5.86
N THR A 10 13.74 -1.49 5.91
CA THR A 10 14.08 -0.58 7.02
C THR A 10 13.90 0.87 6.56
N LEU A 11 14.26 1.83 7.41
CA LEU A 11 14.25 3.24 7.02
C LEU A 11 15.29 3.57 5.95
N GLU A 12 16.42 2.83 5.92
CA GLU A 12 17.54 3.07 5.01
C GLU A 12 17.21 2.72 3.55
N ASN A 13 16.30 1.76 3.35
CA ASN A 13 15.87 1.31 2.02
C ASN A 13 14.37 1.51 1.76
N ALA A 14 13.72 2.42 2.50
CA ALA A 14 12.29 2.67 2.42
C ALA A 14 11.81 3.10 1.01
N GLU A 15 12.73 3.60 0.17
CA GLU A 15 12.41 3.98 -1.22
C GLU A 15 11.92 2.79 -2.05
N MET A 16 12.39 1.57 -1.77
CA MET A 16 11.90 0.35 -2.42
C MET A 16 10.38 0.18 -2.23
N LEU A 17 9.89 0.40 -1.01
CA LEU A 17 8.46 0.30 -0.72
C LEU A 17 7.68 1.40 -1.42
N LYS A 18 8.21 2.62 -1.47
CA LYS A 18 7.54 3.74 -2.17
C LYS A 18 7.41 3.47 -3.65
N GLN A 19 8.46 2.95 -4.29
CA GLN A 19 8.44 2.62 -5.71
C GLN A 19 7.44 1.49 -5.99
N ALA A 20 7.46 0.42 -5.20
CA ALA A 20 6.50 -0.67 -5.31
C ALA A 20 5.04 -0.20 -5.12
N LEU A 21 4.79 0.74 -4.19
CA LEU A 21 3.45 1.32 -4.00
C LEU A 21 2.98 2.13 -5.22
N LYS A 22 3.87 2.90 -5.85
CA LYS A 22 3.54 3.67 -7.05
C LYS A 22 3.23 2.75 -8.23
N GLU A 23 4.04 1.72 -8.41
CA GLU A 23 3.83 0.71 -9.46
C GLU A 23 2.52 -0.05 -9.24
N ALA A 24 2.26 -0.50 -8.00
CA ALA A 24 1.01 -1.17 -7.67
C ALA A 24 -0.21 -0.25 -7.88
N ALA A 25 -0.13 1.04 -7.52
CA ALA A 25 -1.22 1.99 -7.72
C ALA A 25 -1.61 2.20 -9.20
N ILE A 26 -0.73 1.86 -10.14
CA ILE A 26 -0.99 1.93 -11.59
C ILE A 26 -1.52 0.60 -12.13
N ASN A 27 -1.04 -0.53 -11.60
CA ASN A 27 -1.22 -1.84 -12.23
C ASN A 27 -2.17 -2.79 -11.50
N GLU A 28 -2.48 -2.52 -10.22
CA GLU A 28 -3.25 -3.42 -9.37
C GLU A 28 -4.69 -2.93 -9.20
N ASP A 29 -5.61 -3.89 -9.09
CA ASP A 29 -7.00 -3.60 -8.78
C ASP A 29 -7.15 -3.11 -7.33
N VAL A 30 -8.15 -2.25 -7.14
CA VAL A 30 -8.49 -1.71 -5.81
C VAL A 30 -9.94 -2.01 -5.46
N VAL A 31 -10.17 -2.24 -4.17
CA VAL A 31 -11.51 -2.47 -3.62
C VAL A 31 -11.95 -1.24 -2.85
N ILE A 32 -13.14 -0.70 -3.18
CA ILE A 32 -13.78 0.34 -2.38
C ILE A 32 -14.12 -0.25 -1.01
N GLN A 33 -13.59 0.36 0.05
CA GLN A 33 -13.89 -0.06 1.43
C GLN A 33 -15.05 0.72 2.02
N LYS A 34 -15.08 2.03 1.80
CA LYS A 34 -16.14 2.91 2.27
C LYS A 34 -16.15 4.20 1.45
N ASN A 35 -17.33 4.80 1.32
CA ASN A 35 -17.51 6.14 0.80
C ASN A 35 -18.28 6.94 1.86
N ASN A 36 -17.79 8.16 2.17
CA ASN A 36 -18.43 9.06 3.12
C ASN A 36 -18.16 10.53 2.75
N GLU A 37 -18.61 11.46 3.58
CA GLU A 37 -18.43 12.91 3.37
C GLU A 37 -16.98 13.35 3.17
N TYR A 38 -16.01 12.61 3.75
CA TYR A 38 -14.59 12.89 3.63
C TYR A 38 -13.96 12.35 2.35
N GLY A 39 -14.63 11.45 1.63
CA GLY A 39 -14.20 10.90 0.35
C GLY A 39 -14.38 9.38 0.23
N THR A 40 -13.72 8.81 -0.78
CA THR A 40 -13.76 7.37 -1.04
C THR A 40 -12.48 6.71 -0.55
N HIS A 41 -12.62 5.68 0.25
CA HIS A 41 -11.54 4.86 0.74
C HIS A 41 -11.39 3.59 -0.08
N TYR A 42 -10.15 3.25 -0.39
CA TYR A 42 -9.78 2.11 -1.21
C TYR A 42 -8.77 1.24 -0.46
N ASN A 43 -8.87 -0.08 -0.62
CA ASN A 43 -7.81 -1.00 -0.26
C ASN A 43 -7.23 -1.61 -1.52
N MET A 44 -5.91 -1.51 -1.65
CA MET A 44 -5.12 -2.18 -2.66
C MET A 44 -4.32 -3.29 -1.98
N LYS A 45 -4.22 -4.45 -2.63
CA LYS A 45 -3.36 -5.54 -2.18
C LYS A 45 -2.47 -5.99 -3.33
N PHE A 46 -1.18 -6.09 -3.07
CA PHE A 46 -0.21 -6.55 -4.07
C PHE A 46 0.86 -7.40 -3.40
N LEU A 47 1.48 -8.30 -4.17
CA LEU A 47 2.57 -9.15 -3.66
C LEU A 47 3.89 -8.41 -3.80
N LEU A 48 4.61 -8.22 -2.69
CA LEU A 48 5.97 -7.70 -2.70
C LEU A 48 6.95 -8.81 -2.36
N LYS A 49 7.98 -8.98 -3.20
CA LYS A 49 9.08 -9.93 -3.02
C LYS A 49 10.39 -9.17 -2.91
N THR A 50 11.23 -9.56 -1.96
CA THR A 50 12.59 -9.07 -1.77
C THR A 50 13.52 -10.25 -1.58
N GLU A 51 14.82 -10.00 -1.40
CA GLU A 51 15.80 -11.05 -1.10
C GLU A 51 15.55 -11.72 0.26
N VAL A 52 14.89 -11.03 1.20
CA VAL A 52 14.61 -11.54 2.55
C VAL A 52 13.35 -12.40 2.58
N GLY A 53 12.37 -12.10 1.73
CA GLY A 53 11.13 -12.84 1.71
C GLY A 53 10.05 -12.20 0.86
N GLU A 54 8.82 -12.68 1.03
CA GLU A 54 7.65 -12.16 0.33
C GLU A 54 6.46 -11.98 1.27
N SER A 55 5.62 -11.00 0.97
CA SER A 55 4.37 -10.77 1.69
C SER A 55 3.37 -10.04 0.81
N LEU A 56 2.09 -10.33 1.00
CA LEU A 56 1.05 -9.44 0.52
C LEU A 56 1.14 -8.13 1.30
N ILE A 57 1.06 -7.00 0.60
CA ILE A 57 1.00 -5.66 1.19
C ILE A 57 -0.42 -5.16 1.08
N LEU A 58 -1.02 -4.73 2.18
CA LEU A 58 -2.26 -3.97 2.16
C LEU A 58 -1.92 -2.49 2.22
N ALA A 59 -2.32 -1.73 1.21
CA ALA A 59 -2.21 -0.28 1.15
C ALA A 59 -3.62 0.32 1.11
N ALA A 60 -3.98 1.04 2.17
CA ALA A 60 -5.25 1.74 2.28
C ALA A 60 -5.09 3.19 1.86
N TRP A 61 -5.96 3.65 0.97
CA TRP A 61 -5.94 4.97 0.38
C TRP A 61 -7.26 5.70 0.60
N ILE A 62 -7.22 7.02 0.52
CA ILE A 62 -8.40 7.88 0.41
C ILE A 62 -8.22 8.83 -0.77
N VAL A 63 -9.24 8.95 -1.62
CA VAL A 63 -9.40 10.12 -2.49
C VAL A 63 -10.42 11.01 -1.81
N ARG A 64 -9.98 12.16 -1.28
CA ARG A 64 -10.87 13.04 -0.52
C ARG A 64 -11.88 13.71 -1.44
N SER A 65 -13.02 14.12 -0.90
CA SER A 65 -14.02 14.91 -1.62
C SER A 65 -13.37 16.17 -2.21
N GLY A 66 -13.47 16.34 -3.53
CA GLY A 66 -12.87 17.46 -4.27
C GLY A 66 -11.40 17.29 -4.68
N GLU A 67 -10.74 16.20 -4.26
CA GLU A 67 -9.40 15.86 -4.73
C GLU A 67 -9.44 14.89 -5.93
N THR A 68 -8.46 15.01 -6.81
CA THR A 68 -8.27 14.10 -7.96
C THR A 68 -7.11 13.13 -7.77
N PHE A 69 -6.48 13.13 -6.60
CA PHE A 69 -5.32 12.30 -6.29
C PHE A 69 -5.52 11.53 -4.98
N PRO A 70 -5.03 10.28 -4.90
CA PRO A 70 -5.15 9.47 -3.69
C PRO A 70 -4.09 9.83 -2.65
N ARG A 71 -4.44 9.62 -1.38
CA ARG A 71 -3.55 9.77 -0.22
C ARG A 71 -3.44 8.45 0.53
N LEU A 72 -2.21 8.02 0.81
CA LEU A 72 -1.98 6.81 1.59
C LEU A 72 -2.38 7.08 3.05
N THR A 73 -3.17 6.19 3.63
CA THR A 73 -3.63 6.28 5.03
C THR A 73 -3.00 5.21 5.91
N SER A 74 -2.82 4.00 5.39
CA SER A 74 -2.06 2.94 6.07
C SER A 74 -1.42 2.01 5.06
N CYS A 75 -0.30 1.40 5.44
CA CYS A 75 0.39 0.39 4.63
C CYS A 75 1.08 -0.61 5.55
N TYR A 76 0.81 -1.90 5.38
CA TYR A 76 1.45 -2.95 6.18
C TYR A 76 1.43 -4.31 5.48
N PRO A 77 2.42 -5.19 5.77
CA PRO A 77 2.39 -6.56 5.29
C PRO A 77 1.26 -7.35 5.97
N VAL A 78 0.55 -8.17 5.21
CA VAL A 78 -0.49 -9.10 5.68
C VAL A 78 -0.12 -10.54 5.31
N LYS A 79 -0.85 -11.53 5.83
CA LYS A 79 -0.70 -12.91 5.33
C LYS A 79 -1.28 -13.00 3.91
N LYS A 80 -0.73 -13.89 3.09
CA LYS A 80 -1.33 -14.24 1.80
C LYS A 80 -2.75 -14.79 2.02
#